data_AF-A0A1S7S872-F1
#
_entry.id   AF-A0A1S7S872-F1
#
_cell.length_a   1.000
_cell.length_b   1.000
_cell.length_c   1.000
_cell.angle_alpha   90.00
_cell.angle_beta   90.00
_cell.angle_gamma   90.00
#
_symmetry.space_group_name_H-M   'P 1'
#
loop_
_entity.id
_entity.type
_entity.pdbx_description
1 polymer ?
#
loop_
_entity_poly.entity_id
_entity_poly.type
_entity_poly.pdbx_seq_one_letter_code
_entity_poly.pdbx_strand_id
1 'polypeptide(L)'
;MQTRRKPRPGERRHIAHSLYSAKLGAHDEGRYRVTRSGAPDVPALVRSGMAVRTSYGTGGIVIAVEGPVVYQAPDGRDYEHFTIVYVPTARFGHHSTTDHRWINECVAVGDRILMLFEANSDEVFVEAATVGPP
;
A
#
# COMPACT_ATOMS: atom_id res chain seq x y z
N MET A 1 -10.86 20.70 22.80
CA MET A 1 -10.05 21.81 22.24
C MET A 1 -8.63 21.32 22.02
N GLN A 2 -8.26 20.99 20.79
CA GLN A 2 -6.85 20.72 20.46
C GLN A 2 -6.20 22.04 20.04
N THR A 3 -5.28 22.55 20.85
CA THR A 3 -4.47 23.71 20.49
C THR A 3 -3.48 23.28 19.42
N ARG A 4 -3.80 23.59 18.15
CA ARG A 4 -2.84 23.43 17.05
C ARG A 4 -1.64 24.33 17.31
N ARG A 5 -0.56 23.73 17.80
CA ARG A 5 0.70 24.43 18.07
C ARG A 5 1.19 25.04 16.75
N LYS A 6 1.45 26.36 16.73
CA LYS A 6 2.03 27.02 15.55
C LYS A 6 3.39 26.35 15.26
N PRO A 7 3.66 25.94 14.00
CA PRO A 7 4.96 25.40 13.64
C PRO A 7 6.06 26.42 13.95
N ARG A 8 7.16 25.98 14.56
CA ARG A 8 8.29 26.87 14.81
C ARG A 8 9.05 27.11 13.50
N PRO A 9 9.59 28.32 13.26
CA PRO A 9 10.47 28.56 12.12
C PRO A 9 11.65 27.59 12.15
N GLY A 10 11.81 26.78 11.10
CA GLY A 10 12.86 25.76 10.98
C GLY A 10 12.49 24.35 11.44
N GLU A 11 11.29 24.13 11.97
CA GLU A 11 10.79 22.79 12.31
C GLU A 11 10.43 22.04 11.02
N ARG A 12 11.20 20.98 10.68
CA ARG A 12 10.84 20.08 9.59
C ARG A 12 9.48 19.47 9.91
N ARG A 13 8.47 19.81 9.12
CA ARG A 13 7.17 19.15 9.21
C ARG A 13 7.36 17.68 8.82
N HIS A 14 6.98 16.77 9.71
CA HIS A 14 6.88 15.36 9.36
C HIS A 14 5.84 15.21 8.26
N ILE A 15 6.24 14.69 7.10
CA ILE A 15 5.35 14.50 5.95
C ILE A 15 4.54 13.21 6.15
N ALA A 16 3.29 13.21 5.69
CA ALA A 16 2.47 12.01 5.69
C ALA A 16 2.90 11.07 4.57
N HIS A 17 3.11 9.79 4.91
CA HIS A 17 3.46 8.72 3.98
C HIS A 17 2.34 7.67 3.87
N SER A 18 1.22 7.90 4.56
CA SER A 18 0.03 7.05 4.60
C SER A 18 -1.16 7.81 5.18
N LEU A 19 -2.38 7.33 4.93
CA LEU A 19 -3.59 7.86 5.54
C LEU A 19 -3.52 7.81 7.07
N TYR A 20 -2.93 6.74 7.61
CA TYR A 20 -2.72 6.62 9.05
C TYR A 20 -1.82 7.74 9.60
N SER A 21 -0.68 8.01 8.95
CA SER A 21 0.24 9.08 9.38
C SER A 21 -0.38 10.47 9.25
N ALA A 22 -1.15 10.73 8.18
CA ALA A 22 -1.91 11.96 8.02
C ALA A 22 -2.93 12.14 9.15
N LYS A 23 -3.66 11.07 9.52
CA LYS A 23 -4.60 11.07 10.64
C LYS A 23 -3.94 11.35 11.99
N LEU A 24 -2.67 10.95 12.17
CA LEU A 24 -1.88 11.28 13.36
C LEU A 24 -1.36 12.73 13.38
N GLY A 25 -1.60 13.50 12.33
CA GLY A 25 -1.24 14.93 12.25
C GLY A 25 0.05 15.21 11.47
N ALA A 26 0.60 14.21 10.76
CA ALA A 26 1.65 14.48 9.77
C ALA A 26 1.11 15.37 8.65
N HIS A 27 1.99 16.16 8.04
CA HIS A 27 1.62 17.09 6.99
C HIS A 27 1.33 16.35 5.68
N ASP A 28 0.06 16.32 5.31
CA ASP A 28 -0.39 15.84 4.01
C ASP A 28 -0.09 16.89 2.92
N GLU A 29 0.67 16.49 1.91
CA GLU A 29 1.03 17.37 0.78
C GLU A 29 -0.02 17.39 -0.33
N GLY A 30 -1.07 16.57 -0.24
CA GLY A 30 -2.13 16.48 -1.25
C GLY A 30 -1.64 15.84 -2.56
N ARG A 31 -0.62 14.99 -2.49
CA ARG A 31 -0.01 14.31 -3.65
C ARG A 31 -0.19 12.81 -3.52
N TYR A 32 -1.10 12.28 -4.34
CA TYR A 32 -1.46 10.88 -4.33
C TYR A 32 -1.32 10.28 -5.72
N ARG A 33 -0.91 9.01 -5.75
CA ARG A 33 -0.83 8.20 -6.97
C ARG A 33 -2.23 7.75 -7.37
N VAL A 34 -2.41 7.52 -8.66
CA VAL A 34 -3.67 7.04 -9.24
C VAL A 34 -3.37 6.01 -10.32
N THR A 35 -4.15 4.93 -10.34
CA THR A 35 -4.17 3.98 -11.47
C THR A 35 -4.78 4.70 -12.66
N ARG A 36 -4.07 4.79 -13.78
CA ARG A 36 -4.61 5.44 -14.98
C ARG A 36 -5.85 4.70 -15.48
N SER A 37 -6.84 5.44 -15.94
CA SER A 37 -8.04 4.85 -16.55
C SER A 37 -7.65 3.90 -17.70
N GLY A 38 -8.20 2.68 -17.67
CA GLY A 38 -7.91 1.62 -18.64
C GLY A 38 -6.58 0.86 -18.42
N ALA A 39 -5.78 1.24 -17.41
CA ALA A 39 -4.59 0.47 -17.03
C ALA A 39 -4.96 -0.67 -16.06
N PRO A 40 -4.14 -1.74 -15.97
CA PRO A 40 -4.27 -2.77 -14.94
C PRO A 40 -4.21 -2.17 -13.53
N ASP A 41 -5.13 -2.59 -12.67
CA ASP A 41 -5.16 -2.26 -11.24
C ASP A 41 -4.40 -3.30 -10.39
N VAL A 42 -4.44 -3.16 -9.07
CA VAL A 42 -3.68 -4.06 -8.17
C VAL A 42 -4.13 -5.53 -8.32
N PRO A 43 -5.43 -5.88 -8.33
CA PRO A 43 -5.88 -7.25 -8.61
C PRO A 43 -5.47 -7.81 -9.97
N ALA A 44 -5.23 -6.96 -10.97
CA ALA A 44 -4.71 -7.39 -12.25
C ALA A 44 -3.21 -7.76 -12.19
N LEU A 45 -2.43 -7.08 -11.35
CA LEU A 45 -0.98 -7.29 -11.18
C LEU A 45 -0.63 -8.38 -10.16
N VAL A 46 -1.44 -8.57 -9.13
CA VAL A 46 -1.19 -9.56 -8.06
C VAL A 46 -2.47 -10.29 -7.67
N ARG A 47 -2.36 -11.60 -7.49
CA ARG A 47 -3.49 -12.50 -7.21
C ARG A 47 -3.15 -13.45 -6.07
N SER A 48 -4.19 -14.05 -5.50
CA SER A 48 -4.03 -15.13 -4.51
C SER A 48 -3.12 -16.24 -5.03
N GLY A 49 -2.23 -16.74 -4.18
CA GLY A 49 -1.19 -17.73 -4.49
C GLY A 49 0.12 -17.14 -5.01
N MET A 50 0.17 -15.87 -5.41
CA MET A 50 1.42 -15.23 -5.85
C MET A 50 2.28 -14.81 -4.64
N ALA A 51 3.60 -14.91 -4.79
CA ALA A 51 4.55 -14.42 -3.81
C ALA A 51 4.78 -12.91 -4.00
N VAL A 52 4.86 -12.18 -2.89
CA VAL A 52 5.19 -10.76 -2.86
C VAL A 52 6.26 -10.46 -1.84
N ARG A 53 7.06 -9.44 -2.11
CA ARG A 53 7.97 -8.80 -1.13
C ARG A 53 7.82 -7.29 -1.18
N THR A 54 8.15 -6.63 -0.09
CA THR A 54 8.14 -5.17 0.02
C THR A 54 9.56 -4.61 -0.01
N SER A 55 9.70 -3.35 -0.40
CA SER A 55 10.97 -2.60 -0.33
C SER A 55 11.58 -2.58 1.09
N TYR A 56 10.75 -2.69 2.12
CA TYR A 56 11.14 -2.66 3.53
C TYR A 56 11.34 -4.06 4.15
N GLY A 57 11.45 -5.10 3.33
CA GLY A 57 11.93 -6.41 3.75
C GLY A 57 10.89 -7.36 4.35
N THR A 58 9.60 -7.09 4.16
CA THR A 58 8.52 -8.04 4.47
C THR A 58 8.00 -8.72 3.21
N GLY A 59 7.23 -9.79 3.35
CA GLY A 59 6.67 -10.49 2.20
C GLY A 59 6.08 -11.85 2.58
N GLY A 60 5.49 -12.51 1.58
CA GLY A 60 4.88 -13.83 1.73
C GLY A 60 3.95 -14.15 0.57
N ILE A 61 3.05 -15.10 0.78
CA ILE A 61 2.10 -15.53 -0.24
C ILE A 61 0.78 -14.77 -0.06
N VAL A 62 0.34 -14.12 -1.13
CA VAL A 62 -0.94 -13.41 -1.18
C VAL A 62 -2.06 -14.41 -1.03
N ILE A 63 -3.02 -14.10 -0.15
CA ILE A 63 -4.23 -14.90 0.04
C ILE A 63 -5.47 -14.15 -0.46
N ALA A 64 -5.45 -12.82 -0.46
CA ALA A 64 -6.52 -11.97 -1.01
C ALA A 64 -5.99 -10.59 -1.42
N VAL A 65 -6.73 -9.94 -2.32
CA VAL A 65 -6.60 -8.51 -2.61
C VAL A 65 -7.96 -7.89 -2.36
N GLU A 66 -8.04 -6.99 -1.37
CA GLU A 66 -9.26 -6.32 -0.95
C GLU A 66 -9.34 -4.91 -1.57
N GLY A 67 -10.56 -4.48 -1.93
CA GLY A 67 -10.82 -3.16 -2.51
C GLY A 67 -11.50 -3.19 -3.89
N PRO A 68 -11.52 -2.06 -4.61
CA PRO A 68 -10.91 -0.78 -4.21
C PRO A 68 -11.63 -0.13 -3.02
N VAL A 69 -10.86 0.55 -2.17
CA VAL A 69 -11.33 1.50 -1.16
C VAL A 69 -11.08 2.91 -1.69
N VAL A 70 -12.07 3.78 -1.57
CA VAL A 70 -11.97 5.17 -2.04
C VAL A 70 -11.54 6.08 -0.89
N TYR A 71 -10.43 6.79 -1.09
CA TYR A 71 -10.05 7.94 -0.27
C TYR A 71 -10.48 9.24 -0.96
N GLN A 72 -11.40 9.97 -0.35
CA GLN A 72 -11.74 11.33 -0.78
C GLN A 72 -10.76 12.31 -0.16
N ALA A 73 -9.89 12.90 -0.98
CA ALA A 73 -8.89 13.85 -0.50
C ALA A 73 -9.49 15.25 -0.26
N PRO A 74 -8.80 16.14 0.47
CA PRO A 74 -9.29 17.50 0.74
C PRO A 74 -9.52 18.36 -0.51
N ASP A 75 -8.94 17.99 -1.65
CA ASP A 75 -9.16 18.63 -2.95
C ASP A 75 -10.50 18.23 -3.60
N GLY A 76 -11.27 17.33 -2.96
CA GLY A 76 -12.55 16.81 -3.43
C GLY A 76 -12.45 15.69 -4.46
N ARG A 77 -11.24 15.21 -4.77
CA ARG A 77 -11.02 14.09 -5.69
C ARG A 77 -10.99 12.76 -4.95
N ASP A 78 -11.39 11.72 -5.67
CA ASP A 78 -11.41 10.34 -5.20
C ASP A 78 -10.15 9.60 -5.65
N TYR A 79 -9.52 8.90 -4.72
CA TYR A 79 -8.32 8.11 -4.94
C TYR A 79 -8.55 6.67 -4.47
N GLU A 80 -8.65 5.76 -5.43
CA GLU A 80 -8.81 4.33 -5.18
C GLU A 80 -7.49 3.69 -4.76
N HIS A 81 -7.55 2.82 -3.75
CA HIS A 81 -6.43 2.00 -3.30
C HIS A 81 -6.91 0.64 -2.82
N PHE A 82 -5.98 -0.30 -2.72
CA PHE A 82 -6.24 -1.70 -2.37
C PHE A 82 -5.45 -2.13 -1.15
N THR A 83 -5.88 -3.22 -0.54
CA THR A 83 -5.15 -3.91 0.51
C THR A 83 -4.76 -5.30 0.04
N ILE A 84 -3.46 -5.60 0.05
CA ILE A 84 -2.96 -6.96 -0.22
C ILE A 84 -2.89 -7.69 1.12
N VAL A 85 -3.61 -8.80 1.22
CA VAL A 85 -3.57 -9.71 2.37
C VAL A 85 -2.65 -10.87 2.03
N TYR A 86 -1.65 -11.10 2.86
CA TYR A 86 -0.68 -12.17 2.66
C TYR A 86 -0.40 -12.92 3.97
N VAL A 87 0.22 -14.09 3.86
CA VAL A 87 0.74 -14.85 4.99
C VAL A 87 2.22 -15.14 4.78
N PRO A 88 3.04 -15.28 5.85
CA PRO A 88 4.41 -15.74 5.69
C PRO A 88 4.47 -17.05 4.90
N THR A 89 5.46 -17.21 4.03
CA THR A 89 5.56 -18.38 3.13
C THR A 89 5.51 -19.71 3.89
N ALA A 90 6.16 -19.78 5.06
CA ALA A 90 6.15 -20.97 5.92
C ALA A 90 4.77 -21.34 6.52
N ARG A 91 3.77 -20.46 6.40
CA ARG A 91 2.40 -20.67 6.87
C ARG A 91 1.41 -20.90 5.73
N PHE A 92 1.83 -20.79 4.48
CA PHE A 92 0.93 -20.99 3.35
C PHE A 92 0.35 -22.41 3.35
N GLY A 93 -0.97 -22.54 3.16
CA GLY A 93 -1.70 -23.81 3.24
C GLY A 93 -2.07 -24.30 4.65
N HIS A 94 -1.48 -23.73 5.71
CA HIS A 94 -1.82 -24.04 7.11
C HIS A 94 -1.74 -22.78 7.98
N HIS A 95 -2.56 -21.78 7.61
CA HIS A 95 -2.65 -20.51 8.31
C HIS A 95 -4.02 -20.32 8.96
N SER A 96 -4.04 -19.50 10.00
CA SER A 96 -5.25 -18.96 10.61
C SER A 96 -5.35 -17.46 10.35
N THR A 97 -6.37 -16.80 10.88
CA THR A 97 -6.52 -15.34 10.79
C THR A 97 -5.39 -14.58 11.53
N THR A 98 -4.73 -15.18 12.52
CA THR A 98 -3.62 -14.53 13.25
C THR A 98 -2.32 -14.47 12.44
N ASP A 99 -2.22 -15.28 11.38
CA ASP A 99 -1.07 -15.29 10.48
C ASP A 99 -1.18 -14.26 9.37
N HIS A 100 -2.37 -13.65 9.20
CA HIS A 100 -2.63 -12.65 8.17
C HIS A 100 -1.79 -11.40 8.40
N ARG A 101 -1.30 -10.85 7.30
CA ARG A 101 -0.56 -9.60 7.20
C ARG A 101 -1.17 -8.76 6.10
N TRP A 102 -1.07 -7.44 6.23
CA TRP A 102 -1.72 -6.49 5.34
C TRP A 102 -0.71 -5.49 4.80
N ILE A 103 -0.76 -5.27 3.50
CA ILE A 103 -0.13 -4.13 2.83
C ILE A 103 -1.26 -3.26 2.35
N ASN A 104 -1.53 -2.17 3.07
CA ASN A 104 -2.63 -1.26 2.77
C ASN A 104 -2.21 -0.20 1.76
N GLU A 105 -3.19 0.57 1.28
CA GLU A 105 -2.97 1.78 0.48
C GLU A 105 -2.18 1.51 -0.81
N CYS A 106 -2.33 0.32 -1.41
CA CYS A 106 -1.65 -0.07 -2.65
C CYS A 106 -2.36 0.50 -3.88
N VAL A 107 -1.58 1.02 -4.83
CA VAL A 107 -2.03 1.58 -6.11
C VAL A 107 -1.17 1.03 -7.24
N ALA A 108 -1.78 0.68 -8.37
CA ALA A 108 -1.06 0.25 -9.56
C ALA A 108 -0.63 1.48 -10.39
N VAL A 109 0.67 1.58 -10.69
CA VAL A 109 1.22 2.62 -11.55
C VAL A 109 2.08 1.97 -12.63
N GLY A 110 1.46 1.73 -13.79
CA GLY A 110 2.07 0.91 -14.84
C GLY A 110 2.05 -0.56 -14.43
N ASP A 111 3.22 -1.19 -14.39
CA ASP A 111 3.44 -2.57 -13.96
C ASP A 111 3.89 -2.68 -12.48
N ARG A 112 3.89 -1.56 -11.76
CA ARG A 112 4.37 -1.46 -10.37
C ARG A 112 3.22 -1.30 -9.39
N ILE A 113 3.37 -1.86 -8.20
CA ILE A 113 2.46 -1.67 -7.07
C ILE A 113 3.14 -0.74 -6.06
N LEU A 114 2.67 0.50 -5.99
CA LEU A 114 3.21 1.56 -5.13
C LEU A 114 2.21 1.94 -4.03
N MET A 115 2.68 2.70 -3.05
CA MET A 115 1.80 3.23 -2.01
C MET A 115 1.01 4.46 -2.52
N LEU A 116 -0.16 4.73 -1.94
CA LEU A 116 -1.05 5.82 -2.32
C LEU A 116 -0.37 7.19 -2.28
N PHE A 117 0.35 7.51 -1.21
CA PHE A 117 1.02 8.81 -1.05
C PHE A 117 2.30 8.86 -1.88
N GLU A 118 2.48 9.89 -2.71
CA GLU A 118 3.72 10.07 -3.50
C GLU A 118 4.97 10.18 -2.61
N ALA A 119 4.83 10.73 -1.41
CA ALA A 119 5.88 10.84 -0.41
C ALA A 119 6.32 9.49 0.17
N ASN A 120 5.55 8.42 -0.04
CA ASN A 120 5.94 7.07 0.32
C ASN A 120 6.62 6.40 -0.89
N SER A 121 7.89 6.03 -0.71
CA SER A 121 8.72 5.37 -1.73
C SER A 121 8.63 3.85 -1.69
N ASP A 122 7.83 3.28 -0.78
CA ASP A 122 7.70 1.85 -0.68
C ASP A 122 6.98 1.24 -1.87
N GLU A 123 7.36 0.00 -2.16
CA GLU A 123 6.89 -0.75 -3.32
C GLU A 123 6.65 -2.21 -2.93
N VAL A 124 5.63 -2.80 -3.56
CA VAL A 124 5.37 -4.23 -3.52
C VAL A 124 5.85 -4.84 -4.83
N PHE A 125 6.78 -5.78 -4.72
CA PHE A 125 7.30 -6.57 -5.83
C PHE A 125 6.57 -7.90 -5.87
N VAL A 126 6.04 -8.24 -7.03
CA VAL A 126 5.52 -9.59 -7.31
C VAL A 126 6.69 -10.47 -7.72
N GLU A 127 6.88 -11.58 -7.01
CA GLU A 127 7.95 -12.52 -7.33
C GLU A 127 7.51 -13.48 -8.43
N ALA A 128 8.44 -13.78 -9.35
CA ALA A 128 8.21 -14.80 -10.35
C ALA A 128 8.03 -16.16 -9.65
N ALA A 129 7.03 -16.93 -10.09
CA ALA A 129 6.93 -18.32 -9.65
C ALA A 129 8.25 -19.02 -9.98
N THR A 130 8.95 -19.53 -8.97
CA THR A 130 10.06 -20.46 -9.20
C THR A 130 9.48 -21.68 -9.90
N VAL A 131 9.63 -21.73 -11.22
CA VAL A 131 9.49 -22.97 -11.99
C VAL A 131 10.60 -23.87 -11.46
N GLY A 132 10.25 -24.89 -10.68
CA GLY A 132 11.20 -25.93 -10.29
C GLY A 132 11.82 -26.57 -11.55
N PRO A 133 13.05 -27.10 -11.48
CA PRO A 133 13.62 -27.78 -12.64
C PRO A 133 12.73 -28.96 -13.07
N PRO A 134 12.70 -29.28 -14.38
CA PRO A 134 11.85 -30.33 -14.96
C PRO A 134 12.13 -31.73 -14.40
#